data_AF-A0A0Q6V5A7-F1
#
_entry.id   AF-A0A0Q6V5A7-F1
#
_cell.length_a   1.000
_cell.length_b   1.000
_cell.length_c   1.000
_cell.angle_alpha   90.00
_cell.angle_beta   90.00
_cell.angle_gamma   90.00
#
_symmetry.space_group_name_H-M   'P 1'
#
loop_
_entity.id
_entity.type
_entity.pdbx_description
1 polymer ?
#
loop_
_entity_poly.entity_id
_entity_poly.type
_entity_poly.pdbx_seq_one_letter_code
_entity_poly.pdbx_strand_id
1 'polypeptide(L)'
;MRFVIDGRTFDLEAEDIRARLRGHTPGNIQTHWVEVEGARWPVKQALAIALQPDRPRFQSQTARRHLRKLGFTVSPDGQRGSVDSGSHGGAFDESSLPIFETVDASVTFSWRRAGKVTLDTAGIPKFPALPRVPGLYRFDFEPLGDDSQPSIYIGESVNLRSRGSNYRNAKTDRSRQRTSRRIHKELVAHLSQGGAITFSISSSASLGVGGESIDLRWTSARRMAENAAVLLAQMEGTANVLNIDADLTDSSDDDTE
;
A
#
# COMPACT_ATOMS: atom_id res chain seq x y z
N MET A 1 -30.52 9.77 22.10
CA MET A 1 -29.87 10.75 21.18
C MET A 1 -29.62 10.07 19.83
N ARG A 2 -29.96 10.73 18.72
CA ARG A 2 -29.74 10.18 17.37
C ARG A 2 -28.30 10.36 16.88
N PHE A 3 -27.68 9.31 16.37
CA PHE A 3 -26.36 9.36 15.74
C PHE A 3 -26.22 8.39 14.59
N VAL A 4 -25.34 8.73 13.66
CA VAL A 4 -24.98 7.90 12.51
C VAL A 4 -23.63 7.24 12.76
N ILE A 5 -23.60 5.91 12.73
CA ILE A 5 -22.38 5.10 12.84
C ILE A 5 -22.42 4.10 11.67
N ASP A 6 -21.37 4.08 10.85
CA ASP A 6 -21.27 3.28 9.61
C ASP A 6 -22.52 3.39 8.70
N GLY A 7 -23.07 4.60 8.56
CA GLY A 7 -24.25 4.88 7.73
C GLY A 7 -25.59 4.41 8.31
N ARG A 8 -25.59 3.75 9.47
CA ARG A 8 -26.80 3.36 10.21
C ARG A 8 -27.14 4.39 11.27
N THR A 9 -28.41 4.73 11.40
CA THR A 9 -28.91 5.65 12.42
C THR A 9 -29.31 4.87 13.66
N PHE A 10 -28.74 5.22 14.80
CA PHE A 10 -29.07 4.67 16.09
C PHE A 10 -29.65 5.76 16.98
N ASP A 11 -30.61 5.41 17.82
CA ASP A 11 -30.99 6.20 18.98
C ASP A 11 -30.46 5.44 20.20
N LEU A 12 -29.44 5.98 20.86
CA LEU A 12 -29.03 5.48 22.18
C LEU A 12 -28.95 6.62 23.18
N GLU A 13 -29.24 6.27 24.42
CA GLU A 13 -29.01 7.09 25.59
C GLU A 13 -27.88 6.52 26.44
N ALA A 14 -27.37 7.32 27.38
CA ALA A 14 -26.32 6.87 28.28
C ALA A 14 -26.77 5.65 29.12
N GLU A 15 -28.06 5.59 29.47
CA GLU A 15 -28.62 4.48 30.24
C GLU A 15 -28.67 3.17 29.46
N ASP A 16 -28.90 3.23 28.14
CA ASP A 16 -28.84 2.05 27.27
C ASP A 16 -27.44 1.42 27.25
N ILE A 17 -26.39 2.26 27.26
CA ILE A 17 -25.00 1.79 27.31
C ILE A 17 -24.70 1.14 28.66
N ARG A 18 -25.09 1.75 29.78
CA ARG A 18 -24.90 1.18 31.11
C ARG A 18 -25.62 -0.17 31.23
N ALA A 19 -26.90 -0.22 30.87
CA ALA A 19 -27.71 -1.43 30.94
C ALA A 19 -27.13 -2.58 30.11
N ARG A 20 -26.59 -2.31 28.91
CA ARG A 20 -25.99 -3.34 28.04
C ARG A 20 -24.61 -3.79 28.49
N LEU A 21 -23.86 -2.93 29.19
CA LEU A 21 -22.56 -3.27 29.75
C LEU A 21 -22.66 -4.12 31.04
N ARG A 22 -23.80 -4.06 31.76
CA ARG A 22 -24.04 -4.93 32.91
C ARG A 22 -23.92 -6.41 32.50
N GLY A 23 -23.18 -7.18 33.31
CA GLY A 23 -22.91 -8.60 33.05
C GLY A 23 -21.73 -8.88 32.11
N HIS A 24 -21.09 -7.85 31.55
CA HIS A 24 -19.84 -7.99 30.82
C HIS A 24 -18.65 -7.58 31.70
N THR A 25 -17.45 -8.06 31.36
CA THR A 25 -16.21 -7.63 32.01
C THR A 25 -15.43 -6.69 31.10
N PRO A 26 -14.82 -5.62 31.65
CA PRO A 26 -13.92 -4.78 30.89
C PRO A 26 -12.73 -5.59 30.37
N GLY A 27 -12.48 -5.50 29.07
CA GLY A 27 -11.26 -6.04 28.46
C GLY A 27 -10.05 -5.16 28.76
N ASN A 28 -8.88 -5.62 28.32
CA ASN A 28 -7.64 -4.89 28.54
C ASN A 28 -7.64 -3.51 27.83
N ILE A 29 -7.31 -2.45 28.57
CA ILE A 29 -7.28 -1.08 28.05
C ILE A 29 -5.89 -0.80 27.48
N GLN A 30 -5.78 -0.73 26.15
CA GLN A 30 -4.51 -0.47 25.48
C GLN A 30 -4.15 1.03 25.41
N THR A 31 -5.11 1.89 25.07
CA THR A 31 -4.81 3.32 24.79
C THR A 31 -5.92 4.25 25.19
N HIS A 32 -7.17 3.86 24.97
CA HIS A 32 -8.33 4.71 25.20
C HIS A 32 -9.39 4.00 26.02
N TRP A 33 -9.88 4.70 27.03
CA TRP A 33 -10.89 4.19 27.95
C TRP A 33 -12.09 5.13 28.10
N VAL A 34 -13.19 4.54 28.53
CA VAL A 34 -14.39 5.22 29.02
C VAL A 34 -14.70 4.70 30.42
N GLU A 35 -15.06 5.59 31.34
CA GLU A 35 -15.51 5.20 32.67
C GLU A 35 -17.03 4.98 32.66
N VAL A 36 -17.44 3.80 33.11
CA VAL A 36 -18.84 3.39 33.22
C VAL A 36 -19.00 2.74 34.59
N GLU A 37 -19.85 3.32 35.43
CA GLU A 37 -20.15 2.82 36.79
C GLU A 37 -18.88 2.56 37.63
N GLY A 38 -17.90 3.46 37.55
CA GLY A 38 -16.63 3.37 38.29
C GLY A 38 -15.60 2.40 37.70
N ALA A 39 -15.93 1.66 36.65
CA ALA A 39 -15.00 0.80 35.93
C ALA A 39 -14.52 1.46 34.62
N ARG A 40 -13.24 1.30 34.29
CA ARG A 40 -12.71 1.74 32.99
C ARG A 40 -12.86 0.63 31.96
N TRP A 41 -13.41 0.98 30.80
CA TRP A 41 -13.65 0.07 29.68
C TRP A 41 -12.88 0.50 28.44
N PRO A 42 -12.37 -0.42 27.61
CA PRO A 42 -11.91 -0.10 26.27
C PRO A 42 -13.05 0.54 25.47
N VAL A 43 -12.81 1.74 24.93
CA VAL A 43 -13.85 2.53 24.24
C VAL A 43 -14.52 1.79 23.10
N LYS A 44 -13.77 0.93 22.39
CA LYS A 44 -14.30 0.12 21.30
C LYS A 44 -15.22 -0.98 21.81
N GLN A 45 -14.84 -1.64 22.90
CA GLN A 45 -15.63 -2.70 23.50
C GLN A 45 -16.95 -2.14 24.06
N ALA A 46 -16.88 -1.04 24.82
CA ALA A 46 -18.06 -0.40 25.38
C ALA A 46 -19.08 -0.01 24.30
N LEU A 47 -18.61 0.59 23.21
CA LEU A 47 -19.48 0.96 22.11
C LEU A 47 -19.97 -0.27 21.31
N ALA A 48 -19.15 -1.31 21.15
CA ALA A 48 -19.55 -2.53 20.43
C ALA A 48 -20.67 -3.28 21.16
N ILE A 49 -20.54 -3.45 22.47
CA ILE A 49 -21.57 -4.08 23.31
C ILE A 49 -22.86 -3.26 23.26
N ALA A 50 -22.74 -1.93 23.32
CA ALA A 50 -23.89 -1.05 23.22
C ALA A 50 -24.60 -1.10 21.87
N LEU A 51 -23.87 -1.26 20.77
CA LEU A 51 -24.44 -1.24 19.41
C LEU A 51 -24.87 -2.61 18.89
N GLN A 52 -24.40 -3.71 19.51
CA GLN A 52 -24.54 -5.09 19.03
C GLN A 52 -24.36 -5.23 17.49
N PRO A 53 -23.29 -4.68 16.89
CA PRO A 53 -23.13 -4.75 15.44
C PRO A 53 -22.66 -6.16 15.04
N ASP A 54 -23.17 -6.67 13.91
CA ASP A 54 -22.76 -7.97 13.36
C ASP A 54 -21.23 -8.07 13.16
N ARG A 55 -20.52 -6.94 12.95
CA ARG A 55 -19.06 -6.77 13.04
C ARG A 55 -18.68 -5.31 13.39
N PRO A 56 -18.05 -5.01 14.54
CA PRO A 56 -17.66 -3.64 14.88
C PRO A 56 -16.43 -3.18 14.08
N ARG A 57 -16.60 -2.24 13.13
CA ARG A 57 -15.50 -1.61 12.35
C ARG A 57 -15.39 -0.10 12.58
N PHE A 58 -15.49 0.36 13.81
CA PHE A 58 -15.28 1.79 14.13
C PHE A 58 -13.89 2.05 14.73
N GLN A 59 -13.32 3.20 14.36
CA GLN A 59 -12.07 3.71 14.92
C GLN A 59 -12.25 4.14 16.39
N SER A 60 -11.19 4.03 17.21
CA SER A 60 -11.23 4.40 18.64
C SER A 60 -11.68 5.85 18.86
N GLN A 61 -11.28 6.76 17.96
CA GLN A 61 -11.64 8.18 18.02
C GLN A 61 -13.14 8.39 17.81
N THR A 62 -13.75 7.64 16.88
CA THR A 62 -15.20 7.62 16.68
C THR A 62 -15.91 7.14 17.95
N ALA A 63 -15.43 6.05 18.55
CA ALA A 63 -16.02 5.54 19.79
C ALA A 63 -15.97 6.55 20.95
N ARG A 64 -14.82 7.18 21.17
CA ARG A 64 -14.64 8.23 22.18
C ARG A 64 -15.55 9.42 21.95
N ARG A 65 -15.66 9.89 20.70
CA ARG A 65 -16.51 11.03 20.36
C ARG A 65 -17.98 10.76 20.70
N HIS A 66 -18.48 9.58 20.37
CA HIS A 66 -19.87 9.21 20.66
C HIS A 66 -20.11 9.03 22.17
N LEU A 67 -19.21 8.35 22.89
CA LEU A 67 -19.30 8.16 24.34
C LEU A 67 -19.22 9.50 25.10
N ARG A 68 -18.32 10.39 24.70
CA ARG A 68 -18.22 11.75 25.26
C ARG A 68 -19.49 12.56 25.02
N LYS A 69 -20.05 12.48 23.81
CA LYS A 69 -21.31 13.17 23.46
C LYS A 69 -22.51 12.64 24.26
N LEU A 70 -22.44 11.40 24.74
CA LEU A 70 -23.42 10.78 25.64
C LEU A 70 -23.15 11.07 27.12
N GLY A 71 -22.17 11.93 27.44
CA GLY A 71 -21.88 12.38 28.81
C GLY A 71 -20.95 11.47 29.60
N PHE A 72 -20.30 10.48 28.98
CA PHE A 72 -19.33 9.63 29.67
C PHE A 72 -17.95 10.30 29.78
N THR A 73 -17.30 10.08 30.93
CA THR A 73 -15.89 10.42 31.13
C THR A 73 -15.02 9.50 30.28
N VAL A 74 -14.25 10.06 29.36
CA VAL A 74 -13.33 9.33 28.49
C VAL A 74 -11.90 9.82 28.69
N SER A 75 -10.92 8.99 28.37
CA SER A 75 -9.50 9.37 28.47
C SER A 75 -9.20 10.71 27.78
N PRO A 76 -8.33 11.59 28.33
CA PRO A 76 -7.91 12.83 27.68
C PRO A 76 -7.21 12.59 26.33
N ASP A 77 -7.22 13.57 25.43
CA ASP A 77 -6.39 13.52 24.23
C ASP A 77 -4.92 13.68 24.63
N GLY A 78 -4.06 12.71 24.28
CA GLY A 78 -2.61 12.77 24.51
C GLY A 78 -2.05 11.98 25.71
N GLN A 79 -2.87 11.40 26.60
CA GLN A 79 -2.35 10.53 27.66
C GLN A 79 -2.19 9.08 27.15
N ARG A 80 -0.99 8.75 26.64
CA ARG A 80 -0.49 7.36 26.65
C ARG A 80 -0.31 6.98 28.12
N GLY A 81 -1.14 6.07 28.63
CA GLY A 81 -1.09 5.66 30.04
C GLY A 81 0.29 5.10 30.40
N SER A 82 0.85 5.61 31.50
CA SER A 82 2.09 5.12 32.12
C SER A 82 1.98 3.61 32.37
N VAL A 83 2.98 2.90 31.88
CA VAL A 83 3.09 1.45 31.88
C VAL A 83 3.50 0.99 33.28
N ASP A 84 2.68 0.17 33.94
CA ASP A 84 3.19 -0.74 34.96
C ASP A 84 3.81 -1.92 34.20
N SER A 85 5.14 -1.90 34.13
CA SER A 85 5.96 -2.78 33.32
C SER A 85 6.03 -4.17 33.94
N GLY A 86 4.93 -4.92 33.81
CA GLY A 86 5.02 -6.38 33.71
C GLY A 86 5.81 -6.69 32.45
N SER A 87 7.06 -7.10 32.61
CA SER A 87 7.98 -7.61 31.58
C SER A 87 7.24 -8.35 30.44
N HIS A 88 6.95 -7.63 29.35
CA HIS A 88 6.60 -8.18 28.03
C HIS A 88 7.77 -8.03 27.06
N GLY A 89 9.00 -7.95 27.59
CA GLY A 89 10.25 -8.05 26.82
C GLY A 89 10.56 -9.48 26.36
N GLY A 90 9.62 -10.42 26.49
CA GLY A 90 9.70 -11.66 25.74
C GLY A 90 9.36 -11.35 24.28
N ALA A 91 10.24 -11.76 23.36
CA ALA A 91 9.92 -11.71 21.93
C ALA A 91 8.54 -12.36 21.73
N PHE A 92 7.64 -11.64 21.07
CA PHE A 92 6.33 -12.18 20.72
C PHE A 92 6.55 -13.36 19.78
N ASP A 93 6.27 -14.57 20.26
CA ASP A 93 6.38 -15.78 19.46
C ASP A 93 5.18 -15.89 18.53
N GLU A 94 5.34 -15.44 17.28
CA GLU A 94 4.33 -15.53 16.23
C GLU A 94 3.81 -16.96 16.04
N SER A 95 4.66 -17.98 16.26
CA SER A 95 4.28 -19.39 16.09
C SER A 95 3.27 -19.87 17.13
N SER A 96 3.07 -19.11 18.22
CA SER A 96 2.03 -19.36 19.21
C SER A 96 0.62 -19.00 18.74
N LEU A 97 0.49 -18.22 17.65
CA LEU A 97 -0.80 -17.87 17.07
C LEU A 97 -1.35 -19.04 16.24
N PRO A 98 -2.64 -19.39 16.39
CA PRO A 98 -3.24 -20.39 15.52
C PRO A 98 -3.33 -19.86 14.09
N ILE A 99 -2.82 -20.62 13.13
CA ILE A 99 -3.06 -20.36 11.70
C ILE A 99 -4.55 -20.50 11.45
N PHE A 100 -5.20 -19.38 11.10
CA PHE A 100 -6.63 -19.35 10.78
C PHE A 100 -6.90 -19.71 9.31
N GLU A 101 -6.03 -19.25 8.41
CA GLU A 101 -6.13 -19.46 6.98
C GLU A 101 -4.74 -19.38 6.34
N THR A 102 -4.48 -20.24 5.37
CA THR A 102 -3.30 -20.15 4.49
C THR A 102 -3.79 -19.86 3.09
N VAL A 103 -3.28 -18.78 2.49
CA VAL A 103 -3.54 -18.41 1.10
C VAL A 103 -2.26 -18.61 0.30
N ASP A 104 -2.33 -19.47 -0.73
CA ASP A 104 -1.29 -19.60 -1.74
C ASP A 104 -1.74 -18.92 -3.04
N ALA A 105 -0.87 -18.12 -3.62
CA ALA A 105 -1.13 -17.36 -4.84
C ALA A 105 0.15 -17.29 -5.67
N SER A 106 0.12 -17.93 -6.84
CA SER A 106 1.13 -17.77 -7.88
C SER A 106 0.60 -16.84 -8.97
N VAL A 107 1.47 -16.00 -9.53
CA VAL A 107 1.13 -15.16 -10.69
C VAL A 107 2.06 -15.50 -11.84
N THR A 108 1.51 -15.71 -13.02
CA THR A 108 2.30 -16.03 -14.23
C THR A 108 1.94 -15.08 -15.35
N PHE A 109 2.95 -14.56 -16.04
CA PHE A 109 2.83 -13.74 -17.22
C PHE A 109 4.09 -13.84 -18.07
N SER A 110 4.06 -13.31 -19.29
CA SER A 110 5.20 -13.35 -20.20
C SER A 110 5.54 -11.95 -20.72
N TRP A 111 6.82 -11.60 -20.70
CA TRP A 111 7.33 -10.37 -21.30
C TRP A 111 7.41 -10.51 -22.82
N ARG A 112 6.89 -9.50 -23.52
CA ARG A 112 7.01 -9.35 -24.97
C ARG A 112 7.81 -8.09 -25.27
N ARG A 113 8.91 -8.23 -26.02
CA ARG A 113 9.75 -7.11 -26.44
C ARG A 113 8.99 -6.24 -27.45
N ALA A 114 8.74 -4.98 -27.10
CA ALA A 114 8.08 -4.01 -27.97
C ALA A 114 9.07 -3.30 -28.89
N GLY A 115 10.32 -3.10 -28.46
CA GLY A 115 11.37 -2.49 -29.25
C GLY A 115 12.35 -1.67 -28.40
N LYS A 116 13.27 -0.96 -29.06
CA LYS A 116 14.25 -0.09 -28.40
C LYS A 116 13.66 1.29 -28.12
N VAL A 117 14.06 1.89 -27.00
CA VAL A 117 13.86 3.32 -26.74
C VAL A 117 15.04 4.07 -27.35
N THR A 118 14.79 5.19 -28.03
CA THR A 118 15.84 6.01 -28.66
C THR A 118 15.66 7.48 -28.27
N LEU A 119 16.64 8.33 -28.55
CA LEU A 119 16.44 9.79 -28.53
C LEU A 119 16.05 10.28 -29.93
N ASP A 120 15.17 11.28 -30.00
CA ASP A 120 14.96 12.05 -31.22
C ASP A 120 16.04 13.14 -31.37
N THR A 121 15.97 13.92 -32.46
CA THR A 121 16.96 14.96 -32.78
C THR A 121 17.02 16.09 -31.74
N ALA A 122 16.00 16.21 -30.89
CA ALA A 122 15.95 17.17 -29.79
C ALA A 122 16.37 16.56 -28.44
N GLY A 123 16.93 15.34 -28.44
CA GLY A 123 17.33 14.64 -27.21
C GLY A 123 16.16 14.12 -26.37
N ILE A 124 14.99 13.94 -26.98
CA ILE A 124 13.78 13.52 -26.25
C ILE A 124 13.54 12.01 -26.47
N PRO A 125 13.20 11.23 -25.43
CA PRO A 125 12.91 9.81 -25.59
C PRO A 125 11.75 9.53 -26.57
N LYS A 126 11.99 8.60 -27.49
CA LYS A 126 11.05 8.05 -28.45
C LYS A 126 10.88 6.57 -28.18
N PHE A 127 9.63 6.12 -28.19
CA PHE A 127 9.24 4.77 -27.79
C PHE A 127 8.61 4.00 -28.96
N PRO A 128 8.71 2.66 -28.99
CA PRO A 128 7.94 1.83 -29.90
C PRO A 128 6.43 1.98 -29.63
N ALA A 129 5.63 1.68 -30.65
CA ALA A 129 4.17 1.71 -30.53
C ALA A 129 3.67 0.57 -29.63
N LEU A 130 2.71 0.86 -28.75
CA LEU A 130 2.11 -0.10 -27.82
C LEU A 130 0.58 -0.23 -28.01
N PRO A 131 -0.01 -1.40 -27.67
CA PRO A 131 -1.44 -1.64 -27.75
C PRO A 131 -2.25 -0.81 -26.72
N ARG A 132 -3.53 -0.58 -27.01
CA ARG A 132 -4.47 0.14 -26.12
C ARG A 132 -5.15 -0.83 -25.15
N VAL A 133 -4.35 -1.46 -24.29
CA VAL A 133 -4.80 -2.47 -23.31
C VAL A 133 -4.15 -2.21 -21.96
N PRO A 134 -4.73 -2.68 -20.85
CA PRO A 134 -4.05 -2.69 -19.56
C PRO A 134 -2.89 -3.68 -19.57
N GLY A 135 -1.90 -3.47 -18.72
CA GLY A 135 -0.78 -4.39 -18.60
C GLY A 135 0.36 -3.90 -17.73
N LEU A 136 1.41 -4.71 -17.69
CA LEU A 136 2.71 -4.37 -17.14
C LEU A 136 3.64 -3.90 -18.27
N TYR A 137 4.63 -3.11 -17.90
CA TYR A 137 5.71 -2.71 -18.79
C TYR A 137 7.04 -2.70 -18.06
N ARG A 138 8.11 -2.89 -18.80
CA ARG A 138 9.47 -3.04 -18.29
C ARG A 138 10.46 -2.30 -19.19
N PHE A 139 11.35 -1.50 -18.60
CA PHE A 139 12.54 -0.98 -19.26
C PHE A 139 13.74 -1.79 -18.79
N ASP A 140 14.53 -2.27 -19.74
CA ASP A 140 15.81 -2.93 -19.51
C ASP A 140 16.91 -1.98 -19.98
N PHE A 141 17.76 -1.51 -19.07
CA PHE A 141 18.92 -0.67 -19.34
C PHE A 141 20.13 -1.59 -19.45
N GLU A 142 20.71 -1.67 -20.66
CA GLU A 142 21.92 -2.47 -20.90
C GLU A 142 23.12 -1.84 -20.18
N PRO A 143 24.05 -2.62 -19.62
CA PRO A 143 25.28 -2.11 -19.01
C PRO A 143 26.03 -1.09 -19.90
N LEU A 144 26.52 0.01 -19.32
CA LEU A 144 27.35 1.01 -20.02
C LEU A 144 28.85 0.63 -20.06
N GLY A 145 29.19 -0.56 -19.56
CA GLY A 145 30.52 -1.14 -19.52
C GLY A 145 30.50 -2.50 -18.81
N ASP A 146 31.59 -3.25 -18.94
CA ASP A 146 31.66 -4.67 -18.53
C ASP A 146 31.43 -4.91 -17.03
N ASP A 147 31.78 -3.93 -16.18
CA ASP A 147 31.61 -4.02 -14.71
C ASP A 147 30.28 -3.40 -14.20
N SER A 148 29.44 -2.86 -15.09
CA SER A 148 28.17 -2.26 -14.68
C SER A 148 27.04 -3.28 -14.69
N GLN A 149 26.27 -3.32 -13.60
CA GLN A 149 25.12 -4.21 -13.52
C GLN A 149 23.96 -3.65 -14.36
N PRO A 150 23.21 -4.48 -15.12
CA PRO A 150 22.02 -4.03 -15.81
C PRO A 150 21.04 -3.42 -14.82
N SER A 151 20.27 -2.43 -15.27
CA SER A 151 19.21 -1.83 -14.46
C SER A 151 17.87 -2.10 -15.08
N ILE A 152 16.84 -2.33 -14.26
CA ILE A 152 15.48 -2.54 -14.74
C ILE A 152 14.51 -1.63 -14.02
N TYR A 153 13.48 -1.21 -14.75
CA TYR A 153 12.32 -0.54 -14.19
C TYR A 153 11.06 -1.26 -14.64
N ILE A 154 10.15 -1.54 -13.70
CA ILE A 154 8.89 -2.21 -13.96
C ILE A 154 7.75 -1.28 -13.56
N GLY A 155 6.65 -1.28 -14.30
CA GLY A 155 5.45 -0.59 -13.83
C GLY A 155 4.17 -1.14 -14.43
N GLU A 156 3.04 -0.65 -13.91
CA GLU A 156 1.70 -1.01 -14.39
C GLU A 156 0.98 0.14 -15.09
N SER A 157 0.04 -0.20 -15.98
CA SER A 157 -0.85 0.77 -16.57
C SER A 157 -2.21 0.17 -16.93
N VAL A 158 -3.26 0.98 -16.79
CA VAL A 158 -4.57 0.71 -17.41
C VAL A 158 -4.55 0.87 -18.94
N ASN A 159 -3.55 1.55 -19.49
CA ASN A 159 -3.41 1.78 -20.92
C ASN A 159 -1.93 1.90 -21.33
N LEU A 160 -1.37 0.77 -21.79
CA LEU A 160 0.03 0.66 -22.22
C LEU A 160 0.40 1.68 -23.31
N ARG A 161 -0.49 1.98 -24.26
CA ARG A 161 -0.28 2.97 -25.33
C ARG A 161 0.14 4.34 -24.80
N SER A 162 -0.43 4.77 -23.69
CA SER A 162 -0.16 6.10 -23.14
C SER A 162 1.20 6.19 -22.45
N ARG A 163 1.82 5.05 -22.08
CA ARG A 163 2.90 5.09 -21.10
C ARG A 163 4.19 5.71 -21.62
N GLY A 164 4.57 5.42 -22.87
CA GLY A 164 5.70 6.07 -23.51
C GLY A 164 5.55 7.60 -23.58
N SER A 165 4.34 8.09 -23.91
CA SER A 165 4.05 9.53 -23.96
C SER A 165 4.17 10.20 -22.58
N ASN A 166 3.73 9.51 -21.52
CA ASN A 166 3.86 10.03 -20.16
C ASN A 166 5.32 10.30 -19.78
N TYR A 167 6.24 9.40 -20.13
CA TYR A 167 7.67 9.61 -19.89
C TYR A 167 8.27 10.64 -20.84
N ARG A 168 7.93 10.58 -22.13
CA ARG A 168 8.41 11.54 -23.13
C ARG A 168 8.15 13.00 -22.72
N ASN A 169 6.98 13.26 -22.13
CA ASN A 169 6.51 14.59 -21.81
C ASN A 169 6.79 15.03 -20.37
N ALA A 170 7.45 14.20 -19.54
CA ALA A 170 7.71 14.47 -18.12
C ALA A 170 8.88 15.45 -17.86
N LYS A 171 8.96 16.54 -18.62
CA LYS A 171 10.09 17.49 -18.59
C LYS A 171 10.06 18.49 -17.42
N THR A 172 8.88 18.93 -16.99
CA THR A 172 8.70 20.05 -16.04
C THR A 172 8.43 19.63 -14.59
N ASP A 173 8.92 20.43 -13.62
CA ASP A 173 8.93 20.13 -12.17
C ASP A 173 7.60 20.35 -11.42
N ARG A 174 6.48 20.02 -12.05
CA ARG A 174 5.18 20.07 -11.36
C ARG A 174 4.98 18.80 -10.53
N SER A 175 4.66 18.96 -9.25
CA SER A 175 4.74 17.93 -8.19
C SER A 175 3.97 16.62 -8.42
N ARG A 176 2.98 16.58 -9.32
CA ARG A 176 2.10 15.41 -9.50
C ARG A 176 2.72 14.22 -10.26
N GLN A 177 3.96 14.31 -10.77
CA GLN A 177 4.54 13.28 -11.65
C GLN A 177 5.99 12.88 -11.30
N ARG A 178 6.38 12.88 -10.01
CA ARG A 178 7.75 12.56 -9.53
C ARG A 178 8.36 11.32 -10.22
N THR A 179 7.67 10.18 -10.23
CA THR A 179 8.17 8.94 -10.85
C THR A 179 8.39 9.07 -12.35
N SER A 180 7.44 9.68 -13.08
CA SER A 180 7.59 9.83 -14.54
C SER A 180 8.76 10.76 -14.89
N ARG A 181 9.02 11.77 -14.07
CA ARG A 181 10.19 12.66 -14.21
C ARG A 181 11.49 11.93 -13.92
N ARG A 182 11.56 11.17 -12.81
CA ARG A 182 12.74 10.36 -12.45
C ARG A 182 13.11 9.43 -13.60
N ILE A 183 12.16 8.62 -14.06
CA ILE A 183 12.39 7.69 -15.16
C ILE A 183 12.71 8.43 -16.48
N HIS A 184 12.10 9.59 -16.76
CA HIS A 184 12.52 10.39 -17.91
C HIS A 184 14.00 10.77 -17.85
N LYS A 185 14.49 11.25 -16.69
CA LYS A 185 15.89 11.59 -16.50
C LYS A 185 16.80 10.39 -16.71
N GLU A 186 16.45 9.23 -16.13
CA GLU A 186 17.21 7.98 -16.31
C GLU A 186 17.30 7.56 -17.78
N LEU A 187 16.17 7.56 -18.49
CA LEU A 187 16.12 7.23 -19.92
C LEU A 187 17.05 8.15 -20.75
N VAL A 188 16.98 9.46 -20.51
CA VAL A 188 17.80 10.44 -21.25
C VAL A 188 19.27 10.29 -20.90
N ALA A 189 19.61 10.20 -19.61
CA ALA A 189 20.98 10.10 -19.14
C ALA A 189 21.68 8.87 -19.71
N HIS A 190 21.00 7.72 -19.70
CA HIS A 190 21.53 6.47 -20.19
C HIS A 190 21.71 6.45 -21.72
N LEU A 191 20.69 6.89 -22.48
CA LEU A 191 20.77 6.95 -23.94
C LEU A 191 21.80 7.98 -24.44
N SER A 192 21.99 9.09 -23.71
CA SER A 192 22.96 10.12 -24.09
C SER A 192 24.41 9.66 -23.93
N GLN A 193 24.65 8.65 -23.10
CA GLN A 193 25.95 8.00 -22.93
C GLN A 193 26.19 6.88 -23.97
N GLY A 194 25.27 6.69 -24.92
CA GLY A 194 25.35 5.63 -25.93
C GLY A 194 24.78 4.28 -25.48
N GLY A 195 24.19 4.22 -24.28
CA GLY A 195 23.54 3.01 -23.77
C GLY A 195 22.30 2.60 -24.56
N ALA A 196 21.89 1.35 -24.39
CA ALA A 196 20.74 0.78 -25.06
C ALA A 196 19.64 0.43 -24.05
N ILE A 197 18.40 0.77 -24.40
CA ILE A 197 17.23 0.50 -23.56
C ILE A 197 16.21 -0.30 -24.35
N THR A 198 15.81 -1.44 -23.81
CA THR A 198 14.73 -2.26 -24.37
C THR A 198 13.43 -2.01 -23.62
N PHE A 199 12.34 -1.83 -24.36
CA PHE A 199 10.98 -1.70 -23.82
C PHE A 199 10.20 -2.99 -24.03
N SER A 200 9.71 -3.58 -22.94
CA SER A 200 8.92 -4.82 -22.93
C SER A 200 7.57 -4.61 -22.25
N ILE A 201 6.57 -5.41 -22.63
CA ILE A 201 5.22 -5.36 -22.05
C ILE A 201 4.69 -6.76 -21.72
N SER A 202 3.74 -6.82 -20.79
CA SER A 202 2.86 -7.96 -20.62
C SER A 202 1.42 -7.46 -20.57
N SER A 203 0.53 -8.04 -21.39
CA SER A 203 -0.89 -7.67 -21.45
C SER A 203 -1.83 -8.77 -20.95
N SER A 204 -1.28 -9.83 -20.35
CA SER A 204 -2.03 -10.95 -19.81
C SER A 204 -1.30 -11.53 -18.60
N ALA A 205 -2.05 -11.93 -17.58
CA ALA A 205 -1.51 -12.67 -16.44
C ALA A 205 -2.52 -13.74 -16.01
N SER A 206 -2.07 -14.71 -15.22
CA SER A 206 -2.90 -15.77 -14.65
C SER A 206 -2.59 -15.96 -13.16
N LEU A 207 -3.56 -16.41 -12.37
CA LEU A 207 -3.45 -16.66 -10.92
C LEU A 207 -3.57 -18.17 -10.60
N GLY A 208 -2.74 -18.65 -9.66
CA GLY A 208 -2.83 -19.97 -9.05
C GLY A 208 -2.22 -21.12 -9.86
N VAL A 209 -2.19 -22.31 -9.25
CA VAL A 209 -1.84 -23.58 -9.90
C VAL A 209 -3.07 -24.08 -10.66
N GLY A 210 -3.16 -23.74 -11.94
CA GLY A 210 -4.32 -24.02 -12.80
C GLY A 210 -4.52 -23.02 -13.94
N GLY A 211 -3.85 -21.86 -13.88
CA GLY A 211 -3.76 -20.94 -15.02
C GLY A 211 -5.02 -20.14 -15.32
N GLU A 212 -5.88 -19.87 -14.32
CA GLU A 212 -7.02 -18.98 -14.52
C GLU A 212 -6.54 -17.57 -14.90
N SER A 213 -6.99 -17.08 -16.06
CA SER A 213 -6.60 -15.76 -16.53
C SER A 213 -7.17 -14.68 -15.62
N ILE A 214 -6.32 -13.77 -15.17
CA ILE A 214 -6.74 -12.59 -14.41
C ILE A 214 -6.95 -11.39 -15.32
N ASP A 215 -8.03 -10.66 -15.03
CA ASP A 215 -8.35 -9.43 -15.74
C ASP A 215 -7.44 -8.28 -15.27
N LEU A 216 -6.49 -7.92 -16.12
CA LEU A 216 -5.57 -6.80 -15.85
C LEU A 216 -6.28 -5.43 -15.85
N ARG A 217 -7.59 -5.32 -16.09
CA ARG A 217 -8.34 -4.09 -15.77
C ARG A 217 -8.45 -3.85 -14.27
N TRP A 218 -8.32 -4.88 -13.44
CA TRP A 218 -8.33 -4.72 -11.98
C TRP A 218 -6.99 -4.22 -11.45
N THR A 219 -7.04 -3.20 -10.59
CA THR A 219 -5.83 -2.62 -9.99
C THR A 219 -5.10 -3.61 -9.10
N SER A 220 -5.81 -4.44 -8.32
CA SER A 220 -5.22 -5.51 -7.51
C SER A 220 -4.46 -6.52 -8.36
N ALA A 221 -5.02 -6.95 -9.48
CA ALA A 221 -4.38 -7.88 -10.42
C ALA A 221 -3.07 -7.29 -10.98
N ARG A 222 -3.10 -6.02 -11.42
CA ARG A 222 -1.89 -5.34 -11.91
C ARG A 222 -0.84 -5.17 -10.82
N ARG A 223 -1.23 -4.78 -9.61
CA ARG A 223 -0.32 -4.56 -8.47
C ARG A 223 0.32 -5.86 -7.99
N MET A 224 -0.45 -6.95 -7.91
CA MET A 224 0.09 -8.26 -7.57
C MET A 224 1.14 -8.70 -8.58
N ALA A 225 0.83 -8.57 -9.88
CA ALA A 225 1.76 -8.97 -10.94
C ALA A 225 3.00 -8.06 -11.01
N GLU A 226 2.86 -6.74 -10.80
CA GLU A 226 3.97 -5.79 -10.68
C GLU A 226 4.90 -6.15 -9.51
N ASN A 227 4.34 -6.34 -8.32
CA ASN A 227 5.11 -6.65 -7.12
C ASN A 227 5.82 -8.00 -7.23
N ALA A 228 5.17 -9.02 -7.81
CA ALA A 228 5.81 -10.29 -8.10
C ALA A 228 7.00 -10.13 -9.06
N ALA A 229 6.85 -9.30 -10.10
CA ALA A 229 7.93 -9.04 -11.05
C ALA A 229 9.13 -8.32 -10.41
N VAL A 230 8.86 -7.34 -9.55
CA VAL A 230 9.88 -6.61 -8.78
C VAL A 230 10.60 -7.56 -7.83
N LEU A 231 9.86 -8.37 -7.06
CA LEU A 231 10.42 -9.32 -6.11
C LEU A 231 11.30 -10.37 -6.80
N LEU A 232 10.85 -10.95 -7.91
CA LEU A 232 11.64 -11.92 -8.67
C LEU A 232 12.96 -11.31 -9.16
N ALA A 233 12.93 -10.08 -9.68
CA ALA A 233 14.14 -9.40 -10.12
C ALA A 233 15.11 -9.12 -8.96
N GLN A 234 14.60 -8.79 -7.77
CA GLN A 234 15.41 -8.65 -6.56
C GLN A 234 16.04 -9.98 -6.14
N MET A 235 15.27 -11.08 -6.17
CA MET A 235 15.74 -12.40 -5.76
C MET A 235 16.80 -12.98 -6.70
N GLU A 236 16.69 -12.71 -8.00
CA GLU A 236 17.72 -13.13 -8.98
C GLU A 236 19.05 -12.39 -8.75
N GLY A 237 19.02 -11.16 -8.22
CA GLY A 237 20.22 -10.39 -7.88
C GLY A 237 21.11 -10.01 -9.06
N THR A 238 20.63 -10.17 -10.29
CA THR A 238 21.39 -9.94 -11.53
C THR A 238 21.26 -8.52 -12.07
N ALA A 239 20.29 -7.74 -11.57
CA ALA A 239 20.01 -6.38 -12.03
C ALA A 239 19.62 -5.43 -10.88
N ASN A 240 20.00 -4.16 -11.02
CA ASN A 240 19.54 -3.09 -10.14
C ASN A 240 18.07 -2.74 -10.45
N VAL A 241 17.18 -2.85 -9.46
CA VAL A 241 15.74 -2.59 -9.65
C VAL A 241 15.39 -1.15 -9.24
N LEU A 242 15.15 -0.28 -10.23
CA LEU A 242 14.91 1.15 -10.04
C LEU A 242 13.58 1.48 -9.32
N ASN A 243 12.70 0.49 -9.12
CA ASN A 243 11.44 0.69 -8.40
C ASN A 243 11.65 1.02 -6.92
N ILE A 244 12.72 0.51 -6.31
CA ILE A 244 12.96 0.51 -4.86
C ILE A 244 13.34 1.90 -4.34
N ASP A 245 14.08 2.68 -5.14
CA ASP A 245 14.53 4.04 -4.76
C ASP A 245 13.37 5.03 -4.57
N ALA A 246 12.11 4.62 -4.70
CA ALA A 246 10.95 5.43 -4.34
C ALA A 246 10.51 5.24 -2.88
N ASP A 247 10.70 4.04 -2.31
CA ASP A 247 10.18 3.70 -0.97
C ASP A 247 11.22 3.93 0.14
N LEU A 248 12.53 3.90 -0.17
CA LEU A 248 13.61 4.13 0.80
C LEU A 248 14.07 5.59 0.91
N THR A 249 13.76 6.44 -0.07
CA THR A 249 14.16 7.87 -0.04
C THR A 249 13.13 8.78 0.62
N ASP A 250 11.96 8.28 0.99
CA ASP A 250 10.92 9.05 1.69
C ASP A 250 11.13 9.07 3.23
N SER A 251 12.21 8.47 3.74
CA SER A 251 12.52 8.41 5.18
C SER A 251 13.77 9.19 5.63
N SER A 252 14.36 10.04 4.79
CA SER A 252 15.62 10.75 5.12
C SER A 252 15.59 12.27 5.04
N ASP A 253 14.42 12.90 4.91
CA ASP A 253 14.27 14.37 4.95
C ASP A 253 13.23 14.78 6.00
N ASP A 254 13.46 14.46 7.28
CA ASP A 254 12.86 15.20 8.41
C ASP A 254 13.68 14.96 9.68
N ASP A 255 14.90 15.50 9.71
CA ASP A 255 15.66 15.78 10.94
C ASP A 255 16.80 16.75 10.61
N THR A 256 16.44 17.99 10.32
CA THR A 256 17.34 19.14 10.51
C THR A 256 16.55 20.45 10.58
N GLU A 257 16.09 20.79 11.78
CA GLU A 257 16.31 22.10 12.44
C GLU A 257 15.90 22.08 13.91
#